data_AF-K1YV87-F1
#
_entry.id   AF-K1YV87-F1
#
_cell.length_a   1.000
_cell.length_b   1.000
_cell.length_c   1.000
_cell.angle_alpha   90.00
_cell.angle_beta   90.00
_cell.angle_gamma   90.00
#
_symmetry.space_group_name_H-M   'P 1'
#
loop_
_entity.id
_entity.type
_entity.pdbx_description
1 polymer ?
#
loop_
_entity_poly.entity_id
_entity_poly.type
_entity_poly.pdbx_seq_one_letter_code
_entity_poly.pdbx_strand_id
1 'polypeptide(L)'
;MSDFDFLESWSIEKSSELYRVAEWSGGYFRVSEKGDMLVLPSPNGIDRAVSIPTIVEGLKERGLDMPVLLRIENILDAQISQLNETFIAAMKNLGYKGSFLGAYPIKVNQQKQVIDAMVHYGGPYHHGLEAGSKAELIAAMGMMVDKEAPLICNGYKDEEFVDLALTAVKLGFRCLLVVEMPSELPLIVERSRVLGATPVLGFRIKLSS
;
A
#
# COMPACT_ATOMS: atom_id res chain seq x y z
N MET A 1 -30.38 -45.03 -19.37
CA MET A 1 -30.14 -44.09 -18.25
C MET A 1 -29.11 -44.74 -17.36
N SER A 2 -27.85 -44.34 -17.51
CA SER A 2 -26.74 -44.95 -16.78
C SER A 2 -26.54 -44.22 -15.45
N ASP A 3 -26.80 -44.94 -14.37
CA ASP A 3 -26.40 -44.60 -13.00
C ASP A 3 -24.88 -44.72 -12.85
N PHE A 4 -24.13 -43.73 -13.35
CA PHE A 4 -22.70 -43.58 -13.11
C PHE A 4 -22.39 -42.10 -12.85
N ASP A 5 -22.75 -41.60 -11.66
CA ASP A 5 -22.12 -40.37 -11.16
C ASP A 5 -22.16 -40.23 -9.62
N PHE A 6 -22.18 -41.35 -8.91
CA PHE A 6 -22.09 -41.33 -7.44
C PHE A 6 -20.66 -41.63 -6.99
N LEU A 7 -20.02 -40.57 -6.47
CA LEU A 7 -18.85 -40.57 -5.57
C LEU A 7 -17.47 -40.56 -6.21
N GLU A 8 -17.19 -39.54 -7.03
CA GLU A 8 -15.82 -39.08 -7.17
C GLU A 8 -15.43 -38.37 -5.85
N SER A 9 -14.67 -39.04 -4.97
CA SER A 9 -14.37 -38.59 -3.60
C SER A 9 -13.88 -37.14 -3.55
N TRP A 10 -14.38 -36.35 -2.60
CA TRP A 10 -13.94 -34.97 -2.40
C TRP A 10 -12.44 -34.95 -2.09
N SER A 11 -11.68 -34.15 -2.85
CA SER A 11 -10.23 -34.04 -2.70
C SER A 11 -9.80 -32.59 -2.45
N ILE A 12 -8.53 -32.43 -2.10
CA ILE A 12 -7.92 -31.12 -1.83
C ILE A 12 -7.79 -30.33 -3.13
N GLU A 13 -7.46 -31.02 -4.23
CA GLU A 13 -7.42 -30.47 -5.58
C GLU A 13 -8.79 -29.92 -5.95
N LYS A 14 -9.86 -30.69 -5.72
CA LYS A 14 -11.24 -30.22 -5.96
C LYS A 14 -11.61 -29.00 -5.11
N SER A 15 -11.17 -28.96 -3.85
CA SER A 15 -11.39 -27.80 -2.98
C SER A 15 -10.67 -26.56 -3.52
N SER A 16 -9.40 -26.73 -3.90
CA SER A 16 -8.56 -25.67 -4.46
C SER A 16 -9.08 -25.16 -5.80
N GLU A 17 -9.60 -26.06 -6.65
CA GLU A 17 -10.23 -25.74 -7.94
C GLU A 17 -11.58 -25.05 -7.74
N LEU A 18 -12.45 -25.57 -6.87
CA LEU A 18 -13.75 -24.97 -6.60
C LEU A 18 -13.61 -23.54 -6.07
N TYR A 19 -12.74 -23.33 -5.07
CA TYR A 19 -12.52 -22.02 -4.47
C TYR A 19 -11.49 -21.16 -5.22
N ARG A 20 -10.87 -21.71 -6.27
CA ARG A 20 -9.91 -21.04 -7.15
C ARG A 20 -8.81 -20.32 -6.39
N VAL A 21 -8.33 -20.90 -5.27
CA VAL A 21 -7.40 -20.25 -4.33
C VAL A 21 -6.11 -19.81 -5.03
N ALA A 22 -5.61 -20.63 -5.96
CA ALA A 22 -4.41 -20.32 -6.73
C ALA A 22 -4.54 -19.04 -7.60
N GLU A 23 -5.76 -18.64 -7.98
CA GLU A 23 -5.97 -17.55 -8.92
C GLU A 23 -6.01 -16.17 -8.27
N TRP A 24 -6.57 -16.06 -7.06
CA TRP A 24 -6.69 -14.78 -6.37
C TRP A 24 -5.65 -14.57 -5.26
N SER A 25 -5.05 -15.65 -4.74
CA SER A 25 -4.19 -15.57 -3.56
C SER A 25 -2.85 -14.88 -3.79
N GLY A 26 -2.42 -14.70 -5.05
CA GLY A 26 -1.10 -14.18 -5.38
C GLY A 26 0.05 -15.03 -4.82
N GLY A 27 -0.21 -16.30 -4.46
CA GLY A 27 0.74 -17.19 -3.80
C GLY A 27 0.84 -17.04 -2.28
N TYR A 28 0.10 -16.11 -1.67
CA TYR A 28 0.12 -15.88 -0.21
C TYR A 28 -0.82 -16.82 0.57
N PHE A 29 -1.77 -17.46 -0.11
CA PHE A 29 -2.72 -18.38 0.49
C PHE A 29 -2.74 -19.70 -0.28
N ARG A 30 -2.78 -20.82 0.45
CA ARG A 30 -2.81 -22.18 -0.13
C ARG A 30 -3.62 -23.12 0.74
N VAL A 31 -4.14 -24.19 0.14
CA VAL A 31 -4.76 -25.28 0.90
C VAL A 31 -3.69 -26.33 1.21
N SER A 32 -3.58 -26.75 2.48
CA SER A 32 -2.64 -27.78 2.92
C SER A 32 -3.11 -29.19 2.58
N GLU A 33 -2.24 -30.19 2.73
CA GLU A 33 -2.59 -31.62 2.65
C GLU A 33 -3.64 -32.07 3.69
N LYS A 34 -3.89 -31.26 4.72
CA LYS A 34 -4.92 -31.53 5.73
C LYS A 34 -6.24 -30.80 5.44
N GLY A 35 -6.31 -30.03 4.36
CA GLY A 35 -7.46 -29.19 4.01
C GLY A 35 -7.47 -27.81 4.68
N ASP A 36 -6.49 -27.49 5.53
CA ASP A 36 -6.39 -26.17 6.17
C ASP A 36 -6.00 -25.07 5.18
N MET A 37 -6.56 -23.88 5.36
CA MET A 37 -6.06 -22.66 4.71
C MET A 37 -4.75 -22.22 5.38
N LEU A 38 -3.69 -22.15 4.58
CA LEU A 38 -2.38 -21.65 4.95
C LEU A 38 -2.23 -20.20 4.53
N VAL A 39 -1.53 -19.41 5.36
CA VAL A 39 -0.99 -18.10 5.00
C VAL A 39 0.53 -18.19 4.90
N LEU A 40 1.08 -17.64 3.82
CA LEU A 40 2.50 -17.61 3.53
C LEU A 40 3.02 -16.18 3.66
N PRO A 41 4.24 -15.96 4.21
CA PRO A 41 4.82 -14.63 4.31
C PRO A 41 5.23 -14.05 2.96
N SER A 42 5.45 -14.90 1.95
CA SER A 42 5.71 -14.51 0.57
C SER A 42 5.31 -15.63 -0.39
N PRO A 43 5.15 -15.38 -1.71
CA PRO A 43 4.69 -16.39 -2.66
C PRO A 43 5.56 -17.65 -2.72
N ASN A 44 6.85 -17.53 -2.36
CA ASN A 44 7.84 -18.60 -2.35
C ASN A 44 8.13 -19.13 -0.93
N GLY A 45 7.49 -18.60 0.11
CA GLY A 45 7.79 -18.90 1.52
C GLY A 45 7.01 -20.08 2.10
N ILE A 46 6.88 -21.18 1.35
CA ILE A 46 6.08 -22.35 1.77
C ILE A 46 6.62 -23.01 3.05
N ASP A 47 7.93 -22.94 3.27
CA ASP A 47 8.64 -23.43 4.45
C ASP A 47 8.23 -22.70 5.74
N ARG A 48 7.69 -21.49 5.61
CA ARG A 48 7.21 -20.63 6.71
C ARG A 48 5.69 -20.45 6.68
N ALA A 49 4.97 -21.30 5.97
CA ALA A 49 3.52 -21.26 5.92
C ALA A 49 2.91 -21.58 7.29
N VAL A 50 1.84 -20.87 7.66
CA VAL A 50 1.12 -21.08 8.94
C VAL A 50 -0.34 -21.37 8.65
N SER A 51 -0.91 -22.37 9.33
CA SER A 51 -2.34 -22.69 9.24
C SER A 51 -3.17 -21.62 9.96
N ILE A 52 -4.18 -21.07 9.27
CA ILE A 52 -5.13 -20.11 9.85
C ILE A 52 -5.86 -20.70 11.06
N PRO A 53 -6.39 -21.95 11.01
CA PRO A 53 -6.89 -22.65 12.19
C PRO A 53 -5.94 -22.61 13.40
N THR A 54 -4.64 -22.87 13.20
CA THR A 54 -3.64 -22.81 14.29
C THR A 54 -3.49 -21.40 14.85
N ILE A 55 -3.55 -20.37 14.01
CA ILE A 55 -3.56 -18.96 14.47
C ILE A 55 -4.81 -18.69 15.32
N VAL A 56 -5.98 -19.16 14.87
CA VAL A 56 -7.26 -18.99 15.58
C VAL A 56 -7.23 -19.69 16.94
N GLU A 57 -6.69 -20.90 17.02
CA GLU A 57 -6.50 -21.64 18.28
C GLU A 57 -5.59 -20.86 19.24
N GLY A 58 -4.43 -20.40 18.76
CA GLY A 58 -3.51 -19.60 19.57
C GLY A 58 -4.08 -18.25 20.04
N LEU A 59 -5.01 -17.64 19.29
CA LEU A 59 -5.73 -16.45 19.73
C LEU A 59 -6.74 -16.76 20.84
N LYS A 60 -7.48 -17.87 20.72
CA LYS A 60 -8.43 -18.33 21.75
C LYS A 60 -7.72 -18.67 23.06
N GLU A 61 -6.56 -19.33 23.00
CA GLU A 61 -5.73 -19.61 24.18
C GLU A 61 -5.26 -18.35 24.90
N ARG A 62 -5.17 -17.22 24.18
CA ARG A 62 -4.84 -15.90 24.74
C ARG A 62 -6.08 -15.12 25.21
N GLY A 63 -7.26 -15.75 25.21
CA GLY A 63 -8.52 -15.14 25.63
C GLY A 63 -9.12 -14.17 24.61
N LEU A 64 -8.74 -14.28 23.33
CA LEU A 64 -9.32 -13.48 22.26
C LEU A 64 -10.45 -14.27 21.57
N ASP A 65 -11.68 -13.80 21.78
CA ASP A 65 -12.86 -14.34 21.11
C ASP A 65 -12.99 -13.84 19.67
N MET A 66 -13.70 -14.61 18.85
CA MET A 66 -14.02 -14.24 17.47
C MET A 66 -15.24 -13.29 17.45
N PRO A 67 -15.33 -12.35 16.47
CA PRO A 67 -14.48 -12.19 15.29
C PRO A 67 -13.18 -11.42 15.54
N VAL A 68 -12.12 -11.79 14.82
CA VAL A 68 -10.83 -11.09 14.82
C VAL A 68 -10.43 -10.66 13.40
N LEU A 69 -9.73 -9.53 13.28
CA LEU A 69 -9.13 -9.09 12.03
C LEU A 69 -7.64 -9.40 12.03
N LEU A 70 -7.23 -10.40 11.27
CA LEU A 70 -5.83 -10.77 11.11
C LEU A 70 -5.17 -9.89 10.02
N ARG A 71 -4.07 -9.23 10.38
CA ARG A 71 -3.22 -8.47 9.45
C ARG A 71 -1.88 -9.15 9.33
N ILE A 72 -1.42 -9.36 8.10
CA ILE A 72 -0.17 -10.05 7.81
C ILE A 72 0.78 -9.06 7.15
N GLU A 73 1.64 -8.44 7.95
CA GLU A 73 2.55 -7.39 7.48
C GLU A 73 3.54 -7.89 6.43
N ASN A 74 3.93 -9.18 6.46
CA ASN A 74 4.81 -9.77 5.46
C ASN A 74 4.24 -9.71 4.04
N ILE A 75 2.92 -9.72 3.90
CA ILE A 75 2.28 -9.54 2.58
C ILE A 75 2.50 -8.10 2.11
N LEU A 76 2.42 -7.11 3.00
CA LEU A 76 2.69 -5.71 2.65
C LEU A 76 4.13 -5.51 2.21
N ASP A 77 5.09 -6.06 2.96
CA ASP A 77 6.51 -6.09 2.58
C ASP A 77 6.72 -6.68 1.19
N ALA A 78 6.21 -7.89 0.97
CA ALA A 78 6.37 -8.59 -0.29
C ALA A 78 5.74 -7.83 -1.47
N GLN A 79 4.57 -7.21 -1.28
CA GLN A 79 3.90 -6.41 -2.32
C GLN A 79 4.67 -5.13 -2.66
N ILE A 80 5.15 -4.39 -1.65
CA ILE A 80 5.92 -3.15 -1.86
C ILE A 80 7.24 -3.49 -2.56
N SER A 81 7.95 -4.49 -2.06
CA SER A 81 9.20 -4.95 -2.67
C SER A 81 8.98 -5.41 -4.11
N GLN A 82 7.96 -6.24 -4.37
CA GLN A 82 7.63 -6.71 -5.71
C GLN A 82 7.33 -5.56 -6.67
N LEU A 83 6.56 -4.56 -6.25
CA LEU A 83 6.23 -3.39 -7.06
C LEU A 83 7.50 -2.63 -7.47
N ASN A 84 8.32 -2.24 -6.50
CA ASN A 84 9.51 -1.44 -6.75
C ASN A 84 10.54 -2.21 -7.60
N GLU A 85 10.82 -3.47 -7.25
CA GLU A 85 11.76 -4.31 -7.99
C GLU A 85 11.31 -4.58 -9.43
N THR A 86 10.00 -4.72 -9.67
CA THR A 86 9.47 -4.89 -11.03
C THR A 86 9.75 -3.65 -11.89
N PHE A 87 9.51 -2.45 -11.35
CA PHE A 87 9.81 -1.21 -12.07
C PHE A 87 11.32 -1.04 -12.28
N ILE A 88 12.15 -1.32 -11.27
CA ILE A 88 13.62 -1.25 -11.37
C ILE A 88 14.13 -2.19 -12.47
N ALA A 89 13.66 -3.44 -12.49
CA ALA A 89 14.03 -4.42 -13.50
C ALA A 89 13.60 -3.98 -14.91
N ALA A 90 12.36 -3.50 -15.07
CA ALA A 90 11.85 -3.02 -16.35
C ALA A 90 12.64 -1.81 -16.87
N MET A 91 12.94 -0.83 -16.01
CA MET A 91 13.75 0.34 -16.36
C MET A 91 15.16 -0.08 -16.80
N LYS A 92 15.80 -1.02 -16.09
CA LYS A 92 17.12 -1.56 -16.46
C LYS A 92 17.08 -2.23 -17.83
N ASN A 93 16.10 -3.10 -18.06
CA ASN A 93 15.96 -3.85 -19.32
C ASN A 93 15.71 -2.93 -20.53
N LEU A 94 15.01 -1.82 -20.31
CA LEU A 94 14.70 -0.83 -21.35
C LEU A 94 15.73 0.31 -21.43
N GLY A 95 16.76 0.31 -20.58
CA GLY A 95 17.78 1.36 -20.55
C GLY A 95 17.28 2.73 -20.09
N TYR A 96 16.14 2.79 -19.39
CA TYR A 96 15.57 4.03 -18.84
C TYR A 96 16.50 4.64 -17.79
N LYS A 97 16.68 5.97 -17.81
CA LYS A 97 17.66 6.68 -16.98
C LYS A 97 17.07 7.38 -15.76
N GLY A 98 15.74 7.45 -15.66
CA GLY A 98 15.07 7.96 -14.48
C GLY A 98 14.98 6.93 -13.36
N SER A 99 14.19 7.25 -12.34
CA SER A 99 13.96 6.40 -11.18
C SER A 99 12.46 6.24 -10.95
N PHE A 100 12.09 5.10 -10.39
CA PHE A 100 10.74 4.85 -9.90
C PHE A 100 10.68 5.25 -8.43
N LEU A 101 9.72 6.11 -8.09
CA LEU A 101 9.39 6.46 -6.72
C LEU A 101 7.89 6.21 -6.56
N GLY A 102 7.53 5.19 -5.79
CA GLY A 102 6.14 4.93 -5.46
C GLY A 102 5.65 5.85 -4.33
N ALA A 103 4.33 5.98 -4.21
CA ALA A 103 3.70 6.65 -3.10
C ALA A 103 2.40 5.93 -2.72
N TYR A 104 2.23 5.63 -1.43
CA TYR A 104 1.04 4.95 -0.94
C TYR A 104 -0.09 5.96 -0.63
N PRO A 105 -1.26 5.85 -1.29
CA PRO A 105 -2.41 6.69 -1.00
C PRO A 105 -3.04 6.33 0.34
N ILE A 106 -2.85 7.20 1.35
CA ILE A 106 -3.31 6.98 2.73
C ILE A 106 -4.82 6.74 2.78
N LYS A 107 -5.59 7.35 1.87
CA LYS A 107 -7.04 7.18 1.73
C LYS A 107 -7.51 5.73 1.62
N VAL A 108 -6.65 4.82 1.15
CA VAL A 108 -6.98 3.39 1.01
C VAL A 108 -7.02 2.69 2.36
N ASN A 109 -6.09 3.01 3.27
CA ASN A 109 -6.07 2.48 4.63
C ASN A 109 -5.27 3.39 5.57
N GLN A 110 -5.99 4.18 6.38
CA GLN A 110 -5.40 5.17 7.29
C GLN A 110 -4.88 4.56 8.61
N GLN A 111 -4.99 3.24 8.79
CA GLN A 111 -4.60 2.58 10.03
C GLN A 111 -3.10 2.72 10.26
N LYS A 112 -2.71 3.18 11.46
CA LYS A 112 -1.31 3.41 11.84
C LYS A 112 -0.39 2.24 11.47
N GLN A 113 -0.80 1.02 11.80
CA GLN A 113 -0.04 -0.22 11.55
C GLN A 113 0.26 -0.42 10.05
N VAL A 114 -0.69 -0.07 9.17
CA VAL A 114 -0.51 -0.20 7.73
C VAL A 114 0.45 0.88 7.22
N ILE A 115 0.27 2.13 7.65
CA ILE A 115 1.15 3.24 7.24
C ILE A 115 2.59 3.00 7.75
N ASP A 116 2.75 2.55 8.99
CA ASP A 116 4.06 2.16 9.55
C ASP A 116 4.74 1.11 8.69
N ALA A 117 4.01 0.03 8.33
CA ALA A 117 4.53 -1.00 7.46
C ALA A 117 4.90 -0.45 6.07
N MET A 118 4.06 0.41 5.48
CA MET A 118 4.33 1.04 4.18
C MET A 118 5.61 1.88 4.21
N VAL A 119 5.78 2.72 5.24
CA VAL A 119 6.97 3.56 5.40
C VAL A 119 8.21 2.72 5.70
N HIS A 120 8.08 1.68 6.54
CA HIS A 120 9.19 0.81 6.92
C HIS A 120 9.71 -0.02 5.74
N TYR A 121 8.84 -0.82 5.12
CA TYR A 121 9.22 -1.69 4.01
C TYR A 121 9.45 -0.91 2.70
N GLY A 122 8.86 0.29 2.58
CA GLY A 122 9.08 1.21 1.47
C GLY A 122 10.37 2.03 1.55
N GLY A 123 10.97 2.13 2.74
CA GLY A 123 12.17 2.94 3.01
C GLY A 123 13.35 2.70 2.06
N PRO A 124 13.75 1.44 1.78
CA PRO A 124 14.84 1.14 0.84
C PRO A 124 14.64 1.70 -0.58
N TYR A 125 13.41 2.02 -0.96
CA TYR A 125 13.03 2.52 -2.28
C TYR A 125 12.63 4.00 -2.28
N HIS A 126 12.77 4.71 -1.16
CA HIS A 126 12.21 6.06 -0.96
C HIS A 126 10.70 6.11 -1.30
N HIS A 127 9.96 5.06 -0.95
CA HIS A 127 8.53 4.98 -1.20
C HIS A 127 7.78 5.94 -0.28
N GLY A 128 7.06 6.88 -0.88
CA GLY A 128 6.41 7.99 -0.18
C GLY A 128 4.96 7.73 0.19
N LEU A 129 4.27 8.80 0.55
CA LEU A 129 2.84 8.80 0.88
C LEU A 129 2.09 9.82 0.04
N GLU A 130 0.82 9.53 -0.27
CA GLU A 130 -0.12 10.49 -0.85
C GLU A 130 -1.22 10.83 0.18
N ALA A 131 -1.43 12.13 0.36
CA ALA A 131 -2.46 12.70 1.21
C ALA A 131 -3.47 13.46 0.34
N GLY A 132 -4.76 13.17 0.53
CA GLY A 132 -5.88 13.83 -0.15
C GLY A 132 -6.64 14.84 0.72
N SER A 133 -6.26 14.98 2.00
CA SER A 133 -6.93 15.85 2.97
C SER A 133 -5.96 16.36 4.05
N LYS A 134 -6.36 17.42 4.78
CA LYS A 134 -5.54 17.99 5.88
C LYS A 134 -5.18 16.94 6.93
N ALA A 135 -6.13 16.10 7.34
CA ALA A 135 -5.90 15.06 8.34
C ALA A 135 -4.89 14.01 7.84
N GLU A 136 -4.98 13.60 6.58
CA GLU A 136 -4.03 12.67 5.98
C GLU A 136 -2.63 13.29 5.84
N LEU A 137 -2.54 14.58 5.54
CA LEU A 137 -1.25 15.29 5.47
C LEU A 137 -0.58 15.36 6.85
N ILE A 138 -1.34 15.66 7.90
CA ILE A 138 -0.84 15.62 9.29
C ILE A 138 -0.36 14.20 9.65
N ALA A 139 -1.15 13.18 9.31
CA ALA A 139 -0.78 11.79 9.54
C ALA A 139 0.51 11.42 8.79
N ALA A 140 0.62 11.80 7.51
CA ALA A 140 1.81 11.56 6.70
C ALA A 140 3.05 12.20 7.32
N MET A 141 2.97 13.48 7.70
CA MET A 141 4.08 14.21 8.33
C MET A 141 4.51 13.61 9.67
N GLY A 142 3.56 13.04 10.44
CA GLY A 142 3.86 12.38 11.70
C GLY A 142 4.48 10.98 11.56
N MET A 143 4.28 10.32 10.42
CA MET A 143 4.65 8.92 10.19
C MET A 143 5.87 8.78 9.27
N MET A 144 6.09 9.72 8.35
CA MET A 144 7.22 9.69 7.42
C MET A 144 8.53 10.02 8.15
N VAL A 145 9.48 9.08 8.06
CA VAL A 145 10.85 9.26 8.59
C VAL A 145 11.82 9.69 7.49
N ASP A 146 11.62 9.16 6.29
CA ASP A 146 12.41 9.51 5.10
C ASP A 146 11.90 10.81 4.47
N LYS A 147 12.74 11.84 4.49
CA LYS A 147 12.41 13.16 3.93
C LYS A 147 12.63 13.26 2.42
N GLU A 148 13.38 12.33 1.83
CA GLU A 148 13.63 12.24 0.39
C GLU A 148 12.47 11.56 -0.36
N ALA A 149 11.72 10.71 0.36
CA ALA A 149 10.50 10.09 -0.13
C ALA A 149 9.43 11.16 -0.46
N PRO A 150 8.69 11.00 -1.58
CA PRO A 150 7.72 12.00 -2.00
C PRO A 150 6.51 12.04 -1.07
N LEU A 151 6.16 13.24 -0.58
CA LEU A 151 4.88 13.50 0.07
C LEU A 151 3.96 14.19 -0.94
N ILE A 152 3.05 13.45 -1.55
CA ILE A 152 2.19 13.95 -2.62
C ILE A 152 0.89 14.48 -2.03
N CYS A 153 0.60 15.76 -2.25
CA CYS A 153 -0.62 16.42 -1.79
C CYS A 153 -1.61 16.57 -2.94
N ASN A 154 -2.65 15.72 -2.94
CA ASN A 154 -3.81 15.79 -3.83
C ASN A 154 -5.03 16.34 -3.08
N GLY A 155 -6.14 16.50 -3.81
CA GLY A 155 -7.43 16.90 -3.25
C GLY A 155 -7.64 18.42 -3.23
N TYR A 156 -8.71 18.82 -2.56
CA TYR A 156 -9.10 20.22 -2.43
C TYR A 156 -8.17 20.97 -1.49
N LYS A 157 -7.70 22.14 -1.93
CA LYS A 157 -6.71 22.96 -1.23
C LYS A 157 -7.33 24.27 -0.81
N ASP A 158 -7.70 24.36 0.47
CA ASP A 158 -7.97 25.63 1.13
C ASP A 158 -6.66 26.26 1.64
N GLU A 159 -6.75 27.47 2.18
CA GLU A 159 -5.61 28.21 2.73
C GLU A 159 -4.84 27.39 3.78
N GLU A 160 -5.56 26.73 4.69
CA GLU A 160 -4.95 25.92 5.75
C GLU A 160 -4.20 24.71 5.20
N PHE A 161 -4.74 24.03 4.19
CA PHE A 161 -4.07 22.90 3.55
C PHE A 161 -2.78 23.35 2.89
N VAL A 162 -2.81 24.47 2.15
CA VAL A 162 -1.63 25.03 1.50
C VAL A 162 -0.57 25.42 2.52
N ASP A 163 -0.97 26.09 3.61
CA ASP A 163 -0.06 26.47 4.69
C ASP A 163 0.59 25.27 5.35
N LEU A 164 -0.17 24.20 5.59
CA LEU A 164 0.34 22.96 6.15
C LEU A 164 1.36 22.28 5.22
N ALA A 165 1.05 22.19 3.93
CA ALA A 165 1.96 21.62 2.94
C ALA A 165 3.25 22.44 2.79
N LEU A 166 3.15 23.77 2.77
CA LEU A 166 4.32 24.66 2.77
C LEU A 166 5.13 24.56 4.06
N THR A 167 4.48 24.33 5.20
CA THR A 167 5.15 24.05 6.47
C THR A 167 5.90 22.72 6.40
N ALA A 168 5.31 21.68 5.79
CA ALA A 168 6.01 20.42 5.53
C ALA A 168 7.28 20.62 4.68
N VAL A 169 7.21 21.46 3.63
CA VAL A 169 8.39 21.85 2.85
C VAL A 169 9.45 22.50 3.73
N LYS A 170 9.08 23.44 4.62
CA LYS A 170 10.03 24.09 5.55
C LYS A 170 10.65 23.13 6.56
N LEU A 171 9.94 22.06 6.91
CA LEU A 171 10.45 20.97 7.76
C LEU A 171 11.40 20.01 7.02
N GLY A 172 11.58 20.22 5.71
CA GLY A 172 12.49 19.48 4.85
C GLY A 172 11.85 18.29 4.15
N PHE A 173 10.54 18.09 4.24
CA PHE A 173 9.88 17.05 3.46
C PHE A 173 9.89 17.43 1.97
N ARG A 174 10.13 16.44 1.11
CA ARG A 174 9.89 16.56 -0.33
C ARG A 174 8.38 16.55 -0.63
N CYS A 175 7.70 17.62 -0.25
CA CYS A 175 6.25 17.78 -0.35
C CYS A 175 5.87 18.41 -1.70
N LEU A 176 5.08 17.69 -2.50
CA LEU A 176 4.59 18.11 -3.81
C LEU A 176 3.12 18.51 -3.74
N LEU A 177 2.81 19.77 -4.02
CA LEU A 177 1.43 20.23 -4.16
C LEU A 177 0.96 19.98 -5.59
N VAL A 178 0.02 19.04 -5.77
CA VAL A 178 -0.51 18.72 -7.10
C VAL A 178 -1.64 19.68 -7.44
N VAL A 179 -1.39 20.59 -8.38
CA VAL A 179 -2.39 21.52 -8.90
C VAL A 179 -3.40 20.75 -9.74
N GLU A 180 -4.65 20.73 -9.30
CA GLU A 180 -5.75 20.06 -10.02
C GLU A 180 -6.52 21.03 -10.92
N MET A 181 -6.60 22.29 -10.51
CA MET A 181 -7.24 23.36 -11.26
C MET A 181 -6.35 24.60 -11.29
N PRO A 182 -6.25 25.33 -12.41
CA PRO A 182 -5.43 26.56 -12.49
C PRO A 182 -5.79 27.61 -11.43
N SER A 183 -7.04 27.62 -10.95
CA SER A 183 -7.51 28.52 -9.89
C SER A 183 -6.86 28.27 -8.51
N GLU A 184 -6.17 27.15 -8.31
CA GLU A 184 -5.44 26.86 -7.06
C GLU A 184 -4.10 27.63 -7.01
N LEU A 185 -3.52 27.98 -8.17
CA LEU A 185 -2.20 28.60 -8.25
C LEU A 185 -2.09 29.95 -7.52
N PRO A 186 -3.04 30.89 -7.67
CA PRO A 186 -2.96 32.18 -6.97
C PRO A 186 -2.84 32.01 -5.46
N LEU A 187 -3.64 31.12 -4.87
CA LEU A 187 -3.60 30.81 -3.44
C LEU A 187 -2.23 30.25 -3.04
N ILE A 188 -1.70 29.26 -3.77
CA ILE A 188 -0.41 28.66 -3.45
C ILE A 188 0.73 29.69 -3.52
N VAL A 189 0.72 30.58 -4.53
CA VAL A 189 1.72 31.64 -4.68
C VAL A 189 1.62 32.67 -3.55
N GLU A 190 0.40 33.08 -3.19
CA GLU A 190 0.17 34.00 -2.07
C GLU A 190 0.73 33.42 -0.77
N ARG A 191 0.31 32.20 -0.41
CA ARG A 191 0.75 31.55 0.83
C ARG A 191 2.24 31.25 0.86
N SER A 192 2.82 30.87 -0.28
CA SER A 192 4.28 30.69 -0.43
C SER A 192 5.06 31.96 -0.05
N ARG A 193 4.58 33.15 -0.45
CA ARG A 193 5.19 34.43 -0.09
C ARG A 193 5.01 34.75 1.39
N VAL A 194 3.80 34.51 1.94
CA VAL A 194 3.51 34.74 3.37
C VAL A 194 4.41 33.90 4.27
N LEU A 195 4.62 32.62 3.92
CA LEU A 195 5.40 31.69 4.74
C LEU A 195 6.90 31.65 4.41
N GLY A 196 7.32 32.30 3.32
CA GLY A 196 8.69 32.28 2.82
C GLY A 196 9.16 30.87 2.44
N ALA A 197 8.28 30.06 1.83
CA ALA A 197 8.53 28.68 1.45
C ALA A 197 8.44 28.53 -0.07
N THR A 198 9.36 27.79 -0.70
CA THR A 198 9.34 27.51 -2.14
C THR A 198 8.59 26.21 -2.39
N PRO A 199 7.35 26.23 -2.93
CA PRO A 199 6.59 25.01 -3.19
C PRO A 199 7.19 24.21 -4.35
N VAL A 200 7.13 22.89 -4.24
CA VAL A 200 7.27 21.99 -5.39
C VAL A 200 5.87 21.71 -5.93
N LEU A 201 5.63 22.03 -7.19
CA LEU A 201 4.32 21.86 -7.83
C LEU A 201 4.31 20.64 -8.76
N GLY A 202 3.26 19.84 -8.65
CA GLY A 202 2.84 18.87 -9.67
C GLY A 202 1.61 19.40 -10.41
N PHE A 203 1.33 18.89 -11.60
CA PHE A 203 0.12 19.25 -12.35
C PHE A 203 -0.65 17.98 -12.73
N ARG A 204 -1.95 17.95 -12.39
CA ARG A 204 -2.85 16.88 -12.82
C ARG A 204 -3.37 17.19 -14.22
N ILE A 205 -2.91 16.42 -15.21
CA ILE A 205 -3.33 16.60 -16.60
C ILE A 205 -4.64 15.83 -16.83
N LYS A 206 -5.63 16.50 -17.43
CA LYS A 206 -6.82 15.84 -17.96
C LYS A 206 -6.48 15.18 -19.29
N LEU A 207 -6.60 13.85 -19.34
CA LEU A 207 -6.40 13.11 -20.58
C LEU A 207 -7.66 13.25 -21.45
N SER A 208 -7.49 13.67 -22.70
CA SER A 208 -8.54 13.60 -23.71
C SER A 208 -8.55 12.19 -24.29
N SER A 209 -9.29 11.30 -23.65
CA SER A 209 -9.70 10.02 -24.23
C SER A 209 -11.15 10.11 -24.67
#